data_AF-S6UFJ5-F1
#
_entry.id   AF-S6UFJ5-F1
#
_cell.length_a   1.000
_cell.length_b   1.000
_cell.length_c   1.000
_cell.angle_alpha   90.00
_cell.angle_beta   90.00
_cell.angle_gamma   90.00
#
_symmetry.space_group_name_H-M   'P 1'
#
loop_
_entity.id
_entity.type
_entity.pdbx_description
1 polymer ?
#
loop_
_entity_poly.entity_id
_entity_poly.type
_entity_poly.pdbx_seq_one_letter_code
_entity_poly.pdbx_strand_id
1 'polypeptide(L)' 'MVRATELEHYFVLTLHHIVTEGWAMDIFARELGLLYEAFLEGKPSPLEPLAVQYLDYSVWQRQWMEAGERQRQLDYW' A
#
# COMPACT_ATOMS: atom_id res chain seq x y z
N MET A 1 0.48 -18.11 6.82
CA MET A 1 -0.72 -18.88 6.41
C MET A 1 -0.92 -19.99 7.42
N VAL A 2 -2.14 -20.16 7.92
CA VAL A 2 -2.51 -21.19 8.88
C VAL A 2 -3.49 -22.13 8.19
N ARG A 3 -3.21 -23.43 8.16
CA ARG A 3 -4.13 -24.44 7.64
C ARG A 3 -5.08 -24.88 8.76
N ALA A 4 -6.37 -24.71 8.56
CA ALA A 4 -7.40 -25.13 9.51
C ALA A 4 -7.94 -26.52 9.17
N THR A 5 -8.19 -26.78 7.89
CA THR A 5 -8.57 -28.09 7.34
C THR A 5 -7.90 -28.30 5.99
N GLU A 6 -8.20 -29.39 5.26
CA GLU A 6 -7.64 -29.60 3.91
C GLU A 6 -8.02 -28.49 2.92
N LEU A 7 -9.22 -27.93 3.05
CA LEU A 7 -9.76 -26.92 2.12
C LEU A 7 -9.89 -25.53 2.73
N GLU A 8 -9.49 -25.35 3.99
CA GLU A 8 -9.63 -24.08 4.70
C GLU A 8 -8.28 -23.58 5.20
N HIS A 9 -7.93 -22.37 4.78
CA HIS A 9 -6.68 -21.71 5.14
C HIS A 9 -6.95 -20.25 5.52
N TYR A 10 -6.29 -19.81 6.58
CA TYR A 10 -6.29 -18.41 7.01
C TYR A 10 -5.00 -17.73 6.59
N PHE A 11 -5.14 -16.64 5.84
CA PHE A 11 -4.03 -15.72 5.58
C PHE A 11 -4.02 -14.64 6.66
N VAL A 12 -2.97 -14.62 7.49
CA VAL A 12 -2.80 -13.66 8.57
C VAL A 12 -1.65 -12.74 8.20
N LEU A 13 -1.93 -11.43 8.17
CA LEU A 13 -0.99 -10.39 7.83
C LEU A 13 -1.00 -9.32 8.91
N THR A 14 0.18 -8.99 9.43
CA THR A 14 0.38 -7.88 10.37
C THR A 14 1.29 -6.86 9.72
N LEU A 15 0.83 -5.62 9.66
CA LEU A 15 1.57 -4.50 9.09
C LEU A 15 1.73 -3.41 10.14
N HIS A 16 2.86 -2.72 10.15
CA HIS A 16 3.02 -1.54 10.99
C HIS A 16 2.17 -0.41 10.40
N HIS A 17 1.44 0.32 11.24
CA HIS A 17 0.59 1.44 10.79
C HIS A 17 1.35 2.59 10.08
N ILE A 18 2.68 2.58 10.13
CA ILE A 18 3.51 3.56 9.40
C ILE A 18 3.53 3.29 7.88
N VAL A 19 3.22 2.05 7.46
CA VAL A 19 3.24 1.64 6.04
C VAL A 19 1.85 1.38 5.47
N THR A 20 0.80 1.44 6.30
CA THR A 20 -0.56 1.13 5.87
C THR A 20 -1.60 1.91 6.67
N GLU A 21 -2.69 2.23 5.99
CA GLU A 21 -3.90 2.78 6.57
C GLU A 21 -5.12 1.99 6.09
N GLY A 22 -6.32 2.34 6.58
CA GLY A 22 -7.54 1.57 6.31
C GLY A 22 -7.83 1.38 4.82
N TRP A 23 -7.74 2.45 4.02
CA TRP A 23 -8.03 2.37 2.58
C TRP A 23 -6.99 1.56 1.80
N ALA A 24 -5.71 1.61 2.20
CA ALA A 24 -4.65 0.87 1.55
C ALA A 24 -4.85 -0.66 1.62
N MET A 25 -5.58 -1.16 2.62
CA MET A 25 -5.86 -2.59 2.76
C MET A 25 -6.80 -3.14 1.69
N ASP A 26 -7.76 -2.34 1.21
CA ASP A 26 -8.66 -2.75 0.12
C ASP A 26 -7.90 -2.88 -1.21
N ILE A 27 -6.98 -1.94 -1.46
CA ILE A 27 -6.07 -1.98 -2.61
C ILE A 27 -5.18 -3.22 -2.52
N PHE A 28 -4.56 -3.45 -1.37
CA PHE A 28 -3.71 -4.61 -1.12
C PHE A 28 -4.45 -5.93 -1.36
N ALA A 29 -5.64 -6.10 -0.80
CA ALA A 29 -6.40 -7.35 -0.93
C ALA A 29 -6.78 -7.63 -2.39
N ARG A 30 -7.23 -6.60 -3.13
CA ARG A 30 -7.56 -6.71 -4.55
C ARG A 30 -6.34 -7.07 -5.40
N GLU A 31 -5.23 -6.38 -5.21
CA GLU A 31 -4.01 -6.57 -6.00
C GLU A 31 -3.32 -7.90 -5.69
N LEU A 32 -3.36 -8.33 -4.43
CA LEU A 32 -2.92 -9.68 -4.05
C LEU A 32 -3.74 -10.77 -4.76
N GLY A 33 -5.06 -10.60 -4.88
CA GLY A 33 -5.92 -11.51 -5.63
C GLY A 33 -5.56 -11.59 -7.11
N LEU A 34 -5.39 -10.44 -7.77
CA LEU A 34 -5.00 -10.38 -9.18
C LEU A 34 -3.64 -11.03 -9.44
N LEU A 35 -2.66 -10.78 -8.58
CA LEU A 35 -1.33 -11.39 -8.68
C LEU A 35 -1.39 -12.90 -8.44
N TYR A 36 -2.18 -13.33 -7.45
CA TYR A 36 -2.35 -14.74 -7.14
C TYR A 36 -2.93 -15.52 -8.32
N GLU A 37 -4.01 -15.02 -8.93
CA GLU A 37 -4.63 -15.62 -10.12
C GLU A 37 -3.66 -15.66 -11.31
N ALA A 38 -2.98 -14.54 -11.61
CA ALA A 38 -2.03 -14.49 -12.73
C ALA A 38 -0.87 -15.49 -12.55
N PHE A 39 -0.31 -15.58 -11.35
CA PHE A 39 0.81 -16.47 -11.08
C PHE A 39 0.41 -17.95 -11.01
N LEU A 40 -0.84 -18.27 -10.61
CA LEU A 40 -1.37 -19.63 -10.74
C LEU A 40 -1.41 -20.11 -12.20
N GLU A 41 -1.67 -19.19 -13.13
CA GLU A 41 -1.71 -19.47 -14.56
C GLU A 41 -0.35 -19.33 -15.26
N GLY A 42 0.72 -19.03 -14.52
CA GLY A 42 2.06 -18.79 -15.08
C GLY A 42 2.17 -17.51 -15.92
N LYS A 43 1.23 -16.57 -15.77
CA LYS A 43 1.22 -15.28 -16.45
C LYS A 43 2.06 -14.25 -15.68
N PRO A 44 2.58 -13.21 -16.35
CA PRO A 44 3.24 -12.10 -15.65
C PRO A 44 2.25 -11.28 -14.80
N SER A 45 2.78 -10.38 -13.98
CA SER A 45 1.96 -9.42 -13.21
C SER A 45 1.04 -8.63 -14.15
N PRO A 46 -0.28 -8.57 -13.89
CA PRO A 46 -1.22 -7.75 -14.65
C PRO A 46 -1.26 -6.30 -14.16
N LEU A 47 -0.56 -5.99 -13.06
CA LEU A 47 -0.53 -4.65 -12.47
C LEU A 47 0.46 -3.76 -13.21
N GLU A 48 0.00 -2.58 -13.58
CA GLU A 48 0.85 -1.51 -14.10
C GLU A 48 1.81 -1.02 -13.00
N PRO A 49 3.05 -0.62 -13.36
CA PRO A 49 3.95 0.02 -12.42
C PRO A 49 3.33 1.30 -11.83
N LEU A 50 3.48 1.50 -10.52
CA LEU A 50 3.04 2.74 -9.88
C LEU A 50 3.83 3.92 -10.43
N ALA A 51 3.12 4.93 -10.94
CA ALA A 51 3.71 6.16 -11.45
C ALA A 51 4.38 7.01 -10.35
N VAL A 52 3.98 6.82 -9.09
CA VAL A 52 4.48 7.54 -7.92
C VAL A 52 4.72 6.53 -6.80
N GLN A 53 5.93 6.53 -6.24
CA GLN A 53 6.29 5.76 -5.06
C GLN A 53 6.09 6.59 -3.79
N TYR A 54 5.94 5.93 -2.65
CA TYR A 54 5.83 6.63 -1.35
C TYR A 54 7.07 7.50 -1.04
N LEU A 55 8.24 7.12 -1.56
CA LEU A 55 9.44 7.93 -1.46
C LEU A 55 9.28 9.27 -2.18
N ASP A 56 8.71 9.26 -3.39
CA ASP A 56 8.47 10.48 -4.16
C ASP A 56 7.51 11.40 -3.41
N TYR A 57 6.44 10.83 -2.84
CA TYR A 57 5.52 11.56 -1.97
C TYR A 57 6.23 12.16 -0.75
N SER A 58 7.10 11.40 -0.09
CA SER A 58 7.83 11.87 1.10
C SER A 58 8.76 13.05 0.78
N VAL A 59 9.45 13.00 -0.36
CA VAL A 59 10.30 14.10 -0.83
C VAL A 59 9.45 15.32 -1.19
N TRP A 60 8.36 15.12 -1.94
CA TRP A 60 7.42 16.18 -2.30
C TRP A 60 6.83 16.88 -1.06
N GLN A 61 6.33 16.11 -0.09
CA GLN A 61 5.74 16.64 1.13
C GLN A 61 6.73 17.52 1.88
N ARG A 62 7.99 17.07 1.99
CA ARG A 62 9.05 17.84 2.64
C ARG A 62 9.29 19.17 1.92
N GLN A 63 9.42 19.14 0.59
CA GLN A 63 9.64 20.35 -0.21
C GLN A 63 8.46 21.33 -0.09
N TRP A 64 7.23 20.82 -0.15
CA TRP A 64 6.02 21.62 0.00
C TRP A 64 5.97 22.30 1.38
N MET A 65 6.29 21.56 2.44
CA MET A 65 6.38 22.10 3.79
C MET A 65 7.48 23.17 3.93
N GLU A 66 8.65 22.96 3.32
CA GLU A 66 9.76 23.93 3.31
C GLU A 66 9.46 25.18 2.47
N ALA A 67 8.58 25.09 1.46
CA ALA A 67 8.19 26.20 0.59
C ALA A 67 7.23 27.22 1.21
N GLY A 68 6.92 27.08 2.52
CA GLY A 68 6.13 28.05 3.28
C GLY A 68 4.83 27.48 3.86
N GLU A 69 4.39 26.31 3.41
CA GLU A 69 3.17 25.68 3.94
C GLU A 69 3.29 25.39 5.44
N ARG A 70 4.48 24.99 5.90
CA ARG A 70 4.71 24.72 7.33
C ARG A 70 4.36 25.93 8.19
N GLN A 71 4.80 27.13 7.81
CA GLN A 71 4.53 28.34 8.58
C GLN A 71 3.03 28.67 8.55
N ARG A 72 2.41 28.59 7.36
CA ARG A 72 0.97 28.84 7.21
C ARG A 72 0.11 27.94 8.09
N GLN A 73 0.48 26.66 8.23
CA GLN A 73 -0.23 25.71 9.09
C GLN A 73 -0.01 26.00 10.58
N LEU A 74 1.21 26.35 10.98
CA LEU A 74 1.53 26.74 12.37
C LEU A 74 0.86 28.05 12.80
N ASP A 75 0.62 28.97 11.87
CA ASP A 75 -0.08 30.23 12.17
C ASP A 75 -1.60 30.02 12.37
N TYR A 76 -2.16 28.95 11.81
CA TYR A 76 -3.59 28.66 11.86
C TYR A 76 -3.99 27.75 13.04
N TRP A 77 -3.25 26.65 13.25
CA TRP A 77 -3.53 25.64 14.27
C TRP A 77 -2.90 26.01 15.62
#